data_AF-A0A1H5VWV5-F1
#
_entry.id   AF-A0A1H5VWV5-F1
#
_cell.length_a   1.000
_cell.length_b   1.000
_cell.length_c   1.000
_cell.angle_alpha   90.00
_cell.angle_beta   90.00
_cell.angle_gamma   90.00
#
_symmetry.space_group_name_H-M   'P 1'
#
loop_
_entity.id
_entity.type
_entity.pdbx_description
1 polymer ?
#
loop_
_entity_poly.entity_id
_entity_poly.type
_entity_poly.pdbx_seq_one_letter_code
_entity_poly.pdbx_strand_id
1 'polypeptide(L)'
;MIRSTYFSALANGDVEPASESKVIAVVRRDPPEWTEEFVDRHVPTLAPPEDLLDSYKTVEEAAERDNHDDPRRVAWESVGFEDRYHDHLDTGPVQQVLEAVEQEATQRAVWLVCWEASERWCHRRLLRQRLQDGHTETFSTDVSLPPKENEYPGHRIDEIACHPTQHEFVDGPAPHTKVCDRCGLGSTTITDFLDQDSGASGVESR
;
A
#
# COMPACT_ATOMS: atom_id res chain seq x y z
N MET A 1 5.13 2.63 -15.32
CA MET A 1 3.91 3.47 -15.50
C MET A 1 2.88 3.06 -14.47
N ILE A 2 2.32 4.00 -13.69
CA ILE A 2 1.29 3.68 -12.68
C ILE A 2 -0.11 4.02 -13.20
N ARG A 3 -1.04 3.08 -13.09
CA ARG A 3 -2.47 3.20 -13.39
C ARG A 3 -3.29 2.75 -12.19
N SER A 4 -4.58 3.04 -12.21
CA SER A 4 -5.50 2.68 -11.14
C SER A 4 -6.85 2.26 -11.70
N THR A 5 -7.50 1.33 -11.00
CA THR A 5 -8.82 0.80 -11.34
C THR A 5 -9.52 0.31 -10.06
N TYR A 6 -10.66 -0.34 -10.21
CA TYR A 6 -11.43 -0.93 -9.12
C TYR A 6 -11.88 -2.35 -9.46
N PHE A 7 -12.13 -3.16 -8.44
CA PHE A 7 -12.42 -4.58 -8.60
C PHE A 7 -13.56 -4.88 -9.59
N SER A 8 -14.67 -4.14 -9.53
CA SER A 8 -15.79 -4.37 -10.44
C SER A 8 -15.46 -4.06 -11.91
N ALA A 9 -14.55 -3.12 -12.20
CA ALA A 9 -14.12 -2.87 -13.58
C ALA A 9 -13.29 -4.03 -14.15
N LEU A 10 -12.47 -4.68 -13.30
CA LEU A 10 -11.75 -5.89 -13.70
C LEU A 10 -12.71 -7.06 -13.91
N ALA A 11 -13.59 -7.30 -12.94
CA ALA A 11 -14.55 -8.42 -12.97
C ALA A 11 -15.51 -8.36 -14.17
N ASN A 12 -15.89 -7.16 -14.60
CA ASN A 12 -16.78 -6.94 -15.73
C ASN A 12 -16.07 -6.88 -17.09
N GLY A 13 -14.72 -6.86 -17.12
CA GLY A 13 -13.95 -6.63 -18.34
C GLY A 13 -14.03 -5.18 -18.85
N ASP A 14 -14.46 -4.22 -18.02
CA ASP A 14 -14.46 -2.79 -18.36
C ASP A 14 -13.02 -2.25 -18.48
N VAL A 15 -12.10 -2.88 -17.77
CA VAL A 15 -10.67 -2.61 -17.80
C VAL A 15 -9.91 -3.93 -17.87
N GLU A 16 -9.06 -4.09 -18.88
CA GLU A 16 -8.20 -5.26 -19.04
C GLU A 16 -6.73 -4.81 -19.01
N PRO A 17 -6.02 -5.01 -17.89
CA PRO A 17 -4.57 -4.87 -17.84
C PRO A 17 -3.90 -5.80 -18.87
N ALA A 18 -2.86 -5.31 -19.55
CA ALA A 18 -2.07 -6.17 -20.42
C ALA A 18 -1.38 -7.27 -19.61
N SER A 19 -1.13 -8.43 -20.20
CA SER A 19 -0.57 -9.61 -19.52
C SER A 19 0.78 -9.37 -18.85
N GLU A 20 1.57 -8.42 -19.35
CA GLU A 20 2.85 -8.01 -18.79
C GLU A 20 2.73 -6.97 -17.66
N SER A 21 1.52 -6.45 -17.42
CA SER A 21 1.24 -5.53 -16.30
C SER A 21 1.23 -6.29 -14.97
N LYS A 22 1.43 -5.57 -13.88
CA LYS A 22 1.21 -6.07 -12.53
C LYS A 22 -0.03 -5.44 -11.91
N VAL A 23 -0.95 -6.25 -11.41
CA VAL A 23 -2.19 -5.83 -10.78
C VAL A 23 -2.11 -6.05 -9.27
N ILE A 24 -2.18 -4.96 -8.52
CA ILE A 24 -1.95 -4.93 -7.08
C ILE A 24 -3.22 -4.43 -6.37
N ALA A 25 -3.82 -5.27 -5.55
CA ALA A 25 -4.89 -4.86 -4.65
C ALA A 25 -4.31 -4.15 -3.42
N VAL A 26 -4.73 -2.91 -3.18
CA VAL A 26 -4.27 -2.06 -2.08
C VAL A 26 -5.38 -1.82 -1.06
N VAL A 27 -6.12 -2.88 -0.75
CA VAL A 27 -7.26 -2.86 0.18
C VAL A 27 -6.86 -3.45 1.53
N ARG A 28 -7.49 -2.98 2.61
CA ARG A 28 -7.14 -3.39 3.98
C ARG A 28 -7.40 -4.87 4.22
N ARG A 29 -8.60 -5.33 3.88
CA ARG A 29 -9.04 -6.72 4.12
C ARG A 29 -8.69 -7.59 2.93
N ASP A 30 -8.46 -8.86 3.19
CA ASP A 30 -8.33 -9.87 2.14
C ASP A 30 -9.51 -9.76 1.19
N PRO A 31 -9.25 -9.54 -0.11
CA PRO A 31 -10.31 -9.52 -1.08
C PRO A 31 -10.85 -10.95 -1.26
N PRO A 32 -12.13 -11.14 -1.63
CA PRO A 32 -12.70 -12.46 -1.78
C PRO A 32 -11.95 -13.29 -2.84
N GLU A 33 -12.01 -14.62 -2.73
CA GLU A 33 -11.27 -15.56 -3.61
C GLU A 33 -11.44 -15.30 -5.12
N TRP A 34 -12.62 -14.85 -5.55
CA TRP A 34 -12.88 -14.53 -6.97
C TRP A 34 -11.96 -13.43 -7.52
N THR A 35 -11.37 -12.61 -6.65
CA THR A 35 -10.45 -11.54 -7.06
C THR A 35 -9.06 -12.04 -7.44
N GLU A 36 -8.68 -13.25 -7.01
CA GLU A 36 -7.38 -13.87 -7.33
C GLU A 36 -7.21 -14.11 -8.83
N GLU A 37 -8.31 -14.17 -9.60
CA GLU A 37 -8.29 -14.31 -11.06
C GLU A 37 -7.78 -13.06 -11.78
N PHE A 38 -7.88 -11.89 -11.14
CA PHE A 38 -7.58 -10.59 -11.76
C PHE A 38 -6.48 -9.81 -11.05
N VAL A 39 -6.12 -10.23 -9.83
CA VAL A 39 -5.14 -9.56 -8.98
C VAL A 39 -3.93 -10.47 -8.83
N ASP A 40 -2.77 -9.97 -9.24
CA ASP A 40 -1.52 -10.70 -9.08
C ASP A 40 -1.05 -10.76 -7.62
N ARG A 41 -1.44 -9.76 -6.81
CA ARG A 41 -1.00 -9.64 -5.42
C ARG A 41 -1.88 -8.70 -4.60
N HIS A 42 -2.06 -9.05 -3.33
CA HIS A 42 -2.71 -8.21 -2.32
C HIS A 42 -1.68 -7.58 -1.37
N VAL A 43 -1.78 -6.27 -1.15
CA VAL A 43 -0.83 -5.44 -0.38
C VAL A 43 -1.59 -4.56 0.61
N PRO A 44 -2.00 -5.13 1.76
CA PRO A 44 -2.73 -4.38 2.77
C PRO A 44 -1.90 -3.28 3.43
N THR A 45 -0.56 -3.38 3.39
CA THR A 45 0.36 -2.37 3.93
C THR A 45 0.19 -0.99 3.28
N LEU A 46 -0.18 -0.96 1.99
CA LEU A 46 -0.45 0.30 1.28
C LEU A 46 -1.90 0.78 1.45
N ALA A 47 -2.75 0.01 2.13
CA ALA A 47 -4.08 0.48 2.49
C ALA A 47 -4.00 1.52 3.62
N PRO A 48 -5.01 2.37 3.81
CA PRO A 48 -5.02 3.32 4.90
C PRO A 48 -5.11 2.58 6.26
N PRO A 49 -4.54 3.17 7.33
CA PRO A 49 -4.64 2.63 8.67
C PRO A 49 -6.07 2.30 9.09
N GLU A 50 -6.23 1.30 9.96
CA GLU A 50 -7.53 0.88 10.47
C GLU A 50 -8.28 2.02 11.15
N ASP A 51 -7.63 2.73 12.07
CA ASP A 51 -8.22 3.83 12.82
C ASP A 51 -8.66 4.97 11.89
N LEU A 52 -7.91 5.22 10.82
CA LEU A 52 -8.27 6.20 9.79
C LEU A 52 -9.50 5.75 8.98
N LEU A 53 -9.52 4.51 8.50
CA LEU A 53 -10.65 3.96 7.75
C LEU A 53 -11.93 3.90 8.60
N ASP A 54 -11.82 3.46 9.84
CA ASP A 54 -12.97 3.32 10.73
C ASP A 54 -13.54 4.70 11.10
N SER A 55 -12.67 5.69 11.34
CA SER A 55 -13.08 7.09 11.52
C SER A 55 -13.78 7.63 10.28
N TYR A 56 -13.20 7.40 9.10
CA TYR A 56 -13.76 7.83 7.82
C TYR A 56 -15.16 7.22 7.61
N LYS A 57 -15.32 5.91 7.82
CA LYS A 57 -16.61 5.21 7.64
C LYS A 57 -17.66 5.70 8.64
N THR A 58 -17.26 5.92 9.89
CA THR A 58 -18.16 6.45 10.91
C THR A 58 -18.72 7.83 10.52
N VAL A 59 -17.88 8.72 9.97
CA VAL A 59 -18.32 10.04 9.52
C VAL A 59 -19.11 9.95 8.21
N GLU A 60 -18.72 9.10 7.27
CA GLU A 60 -19.45 8.87 6.01
C GLU A 60 -20.89 8.43 6.31
N GLU A 61 -21.07 7.42 7.17
CA GLU A 61 -22.39 6.92 7.58
C GLU A 61 -23.22 7.98 8.32
N ALA A 62 -22.58 8.86 9.11
CA ALA A 62 -23.27 9.96 9.77
C ALA A 62 -23.74 11.01 8.76
N ALA A 63 -22.88 11.39 7.82
CA ALA A 63 -23.21 12.36 6.78
C ALA A 63 -24.29 11.83 5.81
N GLU A 64 -24.31 10.51 5.55
CA GLU A 64 -25.40 9.85 4.81
C GLU A 64 -26.74 9.93 5.56
N ARG A 65 -26.75 9.62 6.86
CA ARG A 65 -27.95 9.72 7.71
C ARG A 65 -28.50 11.15 7.77
N ASP A 66 -27.60 12.13 7.75
CA ASP A 66 -27.95 13.56 7.76
C ASP A 66 -28.26 14.12 6.36
N ASN A 67 -28.21 13.29 5.31
CA ASN A 67 -28.50 13.63 3.91
C ASN A 67 -27.60 14.76 3.36
N HIS A 68 -26.30 14.75 3.67
CA HIS A 68 -25.34 15.62 3.01
C HIS A 68 -25.20 15.27 1.51
N ASP A 69 -24.96 16.27 0.67
CA ASP A 69 -24.84 16.09 -0.79
C ASP A 69 -23.64 15.21 -1.21
N ASP A 70 -22.53 15.26 -0.45
CA ASP A 70 -21.33 14.44 -0.69
C ASP A 70 -20.79 13.94 0.67
N PRO A 71 -21.37 12.84 1.22
CA PRO A 71 -20.97 12.27 2.50
C PRO A 71 -19.50 11.86 2.54
N ARG A 72 -18.95 11.43 1.39
CA ARG A 72 -17.54 11.05 1.26
C ARG A 72 -16.61 12.23 1.41
N ARG A 73 -16.92 13.35 0.75
CA ARG A 73 -16.16 14.59 0.95
C ARG A 73 -16.21 15.02 2.42
N VAL A 74 -17.40 14.99 3.04
CA VAL A 74 -17.56 15.34 4.46
C VAL A 74 -16.67 14.46 5.33
N ALA A 75 -16.69 13.14 5.13
CA ALA A 75 -15.86 12.20 5.86
C ALA A 75 -14.36 12.48 5.65
N TRP A 76 -13.96 12.61 4.39
CA TRP A 76 -12.58 12.86 3.97
C TRP A 76 -11.99 14.11 4.64
N GLU A 77 -12.71 15.23 4.56
CA GLU A 77 -12.30 16.51 5.15
C GLU A 77 -12.33 16.44 6.68
N SER A 78 -13.36 15.84 7.28
CA SER A 78 -13.55 15.82 8.74
C SER A 78 -12.48 15.01 9.47
N VAL A 79 -11.99 13.93 8.87
CA VAL A 79 -10.99 13.06 9.49
C VAL A 79 -9.56 13.44 9.13
N GLY A 80 -9.36 14.48 8.31
CA GLY A 80 -8.05 14.87 7.79
C GLY A 80 -7.39 13.74 7.00
N PHE A 81 -8.15 13.11 6.10
CA PHE A 81 -7.74 11.84 5.49
C PHE A 81 -6.42 11.95 4.72
N GLU A 82 -6.23 13.02 3.95
CA GLU A 82 -5.02 13.22 3.15
C GLU A 82 -3.78 13.27 4.02
N ASP A 83 -3.75 14.17 5.00
CA ASP A 83 -2.59 14.36 5.87
C ASP A 83 -2.24 13.07 6.62
N ARG A 84 -3.24 12.43 7.25
CA ARG A 84 -3.02 11.19 8.01
C ARG A 84 -2.57 10.03 7.13
N TYR A 85 -3.07 9.96 5.89
CA TYR A 85 -2.63 8.92 4.97
C TYR A 85 -1.22 9.21 4.43
N HIS A 86 -0.85 10.47 4.18
CA HIS A 86 0.52 10.84 3.85
C HIS A 86 1.50 10.50 4.98
N ASP A 87 1.16 10.82 6.22
CA ASP A 87 1.96 10.45 7.40
C ASP A 87 2.15 8.92 7.48
N HIS A 88 1.10 8.15 7.18
CA HIS A 88 1.20 6.68 7.11
C HIS A 88 2.15 6.20 6.00
N LEU A 89 2.08 6.82 4.82
CA LEU A 89 2.97 6.49 3.69
C LEU A 89 4.45 6.79 3.98
N ASP A 90 4.73 7.69 4.92
CA ASP A 90 6.09 8.04 5.32
C ASP A 90 6.66 7.18 6.47
N THR A 91 5.92 6.16 6.93
CA THR A 91 6.44 5.19 7.90
C THR A 91 7.42 4.20 7.24
N GLY A 92 8.49 3.84 7.96
CA GLY A 92 9.56 2.98 7.42
C GLY A 92 9.09 1.65 6.80
N PRO A 93 8.14 0.90 7.40
CA PRO A 93 7.59 -0.30 6.78
C PRO A 93 6.83 -0.02 5.48
N VAL A 94 6.05 1.05 5.43
CA VAL A 94 5.26 1.41 4.24
C VAL A 94 6.17 1.92 3.12
N GLN A 95 7.20 2.69 3.46
CA GLN A 95 8.20 3.18 2.49
C GLN A 95 8.91 2.05 1.75
N GLN A 96 9.29 0.98 2.44
CA GLN A 96 9.93 -0.18 1.78
C GLN A 96 9.01 -0.84 0.73
N VAL A 97 7.71 -0.92 1.02
CA VAL A 97 6.73 -1.48 0.09
C VAL A 97 6.49 -0.53 -1.08
N LEU A 98 6.45 0.78 -0.81
CA LEU A 98 6.38 1.81 -1.85
C LEU A 98 7.57 1.70 -2.81
N GLU A 99 8.79 1.65 -2.30
CA GLU A 99 10.02 1.53 -3.11
C GLU A 99 9.99 0.28 -4.00
N ALA A 100 9.51 -0.85 -3.47
CA ALA A 100 9.39 -2.08 -4.25
C ALA A 100 8.32 -1.97 -5.36
N VAL A 101 7.21 -1.27 -5.12
CA VAL A 101 6.22 -0.96 -6.16
C VAL A 101 6.77 0.02 -7.20
N GLU A 102 7.53 1.03 -6.78
CA GLU A 102 8.21 1.98 -7.68
C GLU A 102 9.21 1.23 -8.58
N GLN A 103 10.02 0.35 -8.00
CA GLN A 103 10.96 -0.47 -8.76
C GLN A 103 10.25 -1.37 -9.78
N GLU A 104 9.14 -2.00 -9.40
CA GLU A 104 8.31 -2.80 -10.32
C GLU A 104 7.78 -1.95 -11.48
N ALA A 105 7.36 -0.73 -11.17
CA ALA A 105 6.81 0.21 -12.15
C ALA A 105 7.85 0.83 -13.10
N THR A 106 9.15 0.67 -12.83
CA THR A 106 10.22 0.96 -13.81
C THR A 106 10.30 -0.09 -14.91
N GLN A 107 9.88 -1.33 -14.62
CA GLN A 107 10.01 -2.47 -15.53
C GLN A 107 8.72 -2.73 -16.32
N ARG A 108 7.56 -2.47 -15.72
CA ARG A 108 6.25 -2.72 -16.34
C ARG A 108 5.18 -1.72 -15.88
N ALA A 109 4.00 -1.84 -16.46
CA ALA A 109 2.84 -1.10 -15.97
C ALA A 109 2.34 -1.73 -14.66
N VAL A 110 2.04 -0.89 -13.66
CA VAL A 110 1.46 -1.31 -12.38
C VAL A 110 0.06 -0.73 -12.25
N TRP A 111 -0.91 -1.57 -11.90
CA TRP A 111 -2.30 -1.20 -11.65
C TRP A 111 -2.61 -1.32 -10.16
N LEU A 112 -3.02 -0.20 -9.57
CA LEU A 112 -3.53 -0.18 -8.20
C LEU A 112 -5.04 -0.41 -8.20
N VAL A 113 -5.50 -1.39 -7.42
CA VAL A 113 -6.90 -1.80 -7.37
C VAL A 113 -7.48 -1.57 -5.97
N CYS A 114 -8.66 -0.94 -5.93
CA CYS A 114 -9.43 -0.74 -4.73
C CYS A 114 -10.92 -1.07 -4.96
N TRP A 115 -11.78 -0.89 -3.95
CA TRP A 115 -13.21 -1.18 -4.06
C TRP A 115 -13.99 -0.06 -4.75
N GLU A 116 -13.63 1.18 -4.48
CA GLU A 116 -14.43 2.34 -4.86
C GLU A 116 -14.31 2.62 -6.36
N ALA A 117 -15.42 2.78 -7.09
CA ALA A 117 -15.34 3.12 -8.52
C ALA A 117 -14.68 4.50 -8.78
N SER A 118 -14.96 5.47 -7.91
CA SER A 118 -14.40 6.82 -8.01
C SER A 118 -13.09 6.97 -7.25
N GLU A 119 -12.13 7.68 -7.84
CA GLU A 119 -10.86 8.03 -7.21
C GLU A 119 -10.91 9.31 -6.37
N ARG A 120 -11.98 10.10 -6.47
CA ARG A 120 -12.02 11.46 -5.91
C ARG A 120 -11.70 11.47 -4.41
N TRP A 121 -12.32 10.55 -3.68
CA TRP A 121 -12.19 10.37 -2.22
C TRP A 121 -11.73 8.95 -1.89
N CYS A 122 -10.72 8.47 -2.62
CA CYS A 122 -10.12 7.14 -2.40
C CYS A 122 -8.61 7.29 -2.21
N HIS A 123 -8.04 6.54 -1.26
CA HIS A 123 -6.61 6.55 -0.98
C HIS A 123 -5.75 6.16 -2.17
N ARG A 124 -6.27 5.33 -3.08
CA ARG A 124 -5.53 4.93 -4.30
C ARG A 124 -5.14 6.12 -5.16
N ARG A 125 -5.88 7.23 -5.09
CA ARG A 125 -5.51 8.49 -5.77
C ARG A 125 -4.22 9.05 -5.19
N LEU A 126 -4.14 9.18 -3.86
CA LEU A 126 -2.97 9.69 -3.15
C LEU A 126 -1.77 8.75 -3.34
N LEU A 127 -2.01 7.44 -3.24
CA LEU A 127 -0.98 6.43 -3.46
C LEU A 127 -0.43 6.49 -4.89
N ARG A 128 -1.30 6.60 -5.90
CA ARG A 128 -0.89 6.77 -7.30
C ARG A 128 -0.07 8.04 -7.49
N GLN A 129 -0.50 9.16 -6.90
CA GLN A 129 0.23 10.43 -6.96
C GLN A 129 1.63 10.26 -6.37
N ARG A 130 1.73 9.70 -5.16
CA ARG A 130 3.02 9.44 -4.49
C ARG A 130 4.00 8.63 -5.34
N LEU A 131 3.52 7.53 -5.94
CA LEU A 131 4.34 6.66 -6.81
C LEU A 131 4.73 7.36 -8.11
N GLN A 132 3.86 8.21 -8.68
CA GLN A 132 4.16 8.98 -9.90
C GLN A 132 5.18 10.10 -9.65
N ASP A 133 5.11 10.75 -8.49
CA ASP A 133 6.04 11.81 -8.11
C ASP A 133 7.45 11.23 -7.86
N GLY A 134 7.56 10.09 -7.17
CA GLY A 134 8.83 9.37 -6.98
C GLY A 134 9.49 8.93 -8.30
N HIS A 135 8.69 8.60 -9.31
CA HIS A 135 9.18 8.28 -10.66
C HIS A 135 9.72 9.49 -11.43
N THR A 136 9.34 10.72 -11.07
CA THR A 136 9.80 11.93 -11.77
C THR A 136 11.21 12.33 -11.32
N GLU A 137 11.62 12.01 -10.09
CA GLU A 137 12.93 12.36 -9.55
C GLU A 137 14.09 11.52 -10.13
N THR A 138 13.82 10.38 -10.76
CA THR A 138 14.87 9.50 -11.31
C THR A 138 15.41 9.94 -12.69
N PHE A 139 14.87 11.01 -13.29
CA PHE A 139 15.40 11.63 -14.52
C PHE A 139 16.02 13.01 -14.25
N SER A 140 16.93 13.11 -13.28
CA SER A 140 17.84 14.25 -13.26
C SER A 140 18.86 14.12 -14.39
N THR A 141 18.69 14.93 -15.45
CA THR A 141 19.71 15.15 -16.50
C THR A 141 20.55 16.41 -16.23
N ASP A 142 20.66 16.84 -14.97
CA ASP A 142 21.58 17.93 -14.62
C ASP A 142 22.95 17.37 -14.22
N VAL A 143 23.83 17.22 -15.22
CA VAL A 143 25.22 16.74 -15.08
C VAL A 143 26.14 17.79 -14.42
N SER A 144 25.59 18.87 -13.87
CA SER A 144 26.39 19.98 -13.31
C SER A 144 26.59 19.89 -11.79
N LEU A 145 25.92 18.97 -11.10
CA LEU A 145 26.08 18.80 -9.66
C LEU A 145 26.92 17.54 -9.38
N PRO A 146 28.03 17.63 -8.63
CA PRO A 146 28.73 16.44 -8.16
C PRO A 146 27.76 15.61 -7.30
N PRO A 147 27.87 14.26 -7.32
CA PRO A 147 27.07 13.42 -6.47
C PRO A 147 27.21 13.92 -5.02
N LYS A 148 26.07 14.15 -4.35
CA LYS A 148 26.07 14.53 -2.94
C LYS A 148 26.85 13.46 -2.19
N GLU A 149 27.98 13.86 -1.63
CA GLU A 149 28.74 13.04 -0.69
C GLU A 149 27.80 12.71 0.46
N ASN A 150 27.59 11.42 0.66
CA ASN A 150 26.71 10.80 1.61
C ASN A 150 26.86 11.43 3.01
N GLU A 151 25.92 12.30 3.39
CA GLU A 151 25.85 13.03 4.67
C GLU A 151 25.38 12.15 5.85
N TYR A 152 25.92 10.95 6.05
CA TYR A 152 25.51 10.15 7.24
C TYR A 152 26.66 9.53 8.03
N PRO A 153 27.37 10.32 8.86
CA PRO A 153 27.99 9.84 10.07
C PRO A 153 26.98 9.96 11.23
N GLY A 154 26.26 8.87 11.53
CA GLY A 154 25.35 8.82 12.69
C GLY A 154 23.94 8.28 12.44
N HIS A 155 23.73 7.50 11.37
CA HIS A 155 22.47 6.80 11.17
C HIS A 155 22.23 5.83 12.36
N ARG A 156 21.34 6.21 13.27
CA ARG A 156 20.63 5.26 14.12
C ARG A 156 19.33 4.92 13.42
N ILE A 157 19.44 3.90 12.56
CA ILE A 157 18.31 3.12 12.06
C ILE A 157 17.85 2.28 13.26
N ASP A 158 17.09 2.85 14.18
CA ASP A 158 16.48 2.05 15.26
C ASP A 158 14.97 1.80 14.97
N GLU A 159 14.51 2.04 13.74
CA GLU A 159 13.31 1.41 13.13
C GLU A 159 13.77 0.46 12.02
N ILE A 160 14.37 -0.63 12.45
CA ILE A 160 15.00 -1.65 11.60
C ILE A 160 13.90 -2.48 10.95
N ALA A 161 13.81 -2.45 9.62
CA ALA A 161 13.18 -3.52 8.86
C ALA A 161 13.73 -4.84 9.39
N CYS A 162 12.86 -5.75 9.85
CA CYS A 162 13.29 -7.05 10.35
C CYS A 162 14.28 -7.66 9.36
N HIS A 163 15.33 -8.30 9.88
CA HIS A 163 16.22 -9.06 9.02
C HIS A 163 15.36 -10.02 8.17
N PRO A 164 15.69 -10.26 6.89
CA PRO A 164 14.90 -11.09 5.96
C PRO A 164 14.55 -12.52 6.41
N THR A 165 14.97 -12.94 7.60
CA THR A 165 14.73 -14.26 8.20
C THR A 165 14.25 -14.18 9.66
N GLN A 166 13.94 -12.97 10.16
CA GLN A 166 13.62 -12.71 11.57
C GLN A 166 12.25 -12.05 11.72
N HIS A 167 11.26 -12.65 11.08
CA HIS A 167 9.87 -12.23 11.19
C HIS A 167 9.15 -13.11 12.20
N GLU A 168 8.61 -12.50 13.25
CA GLU A 168 7.71 -13.17 14.20
C GLU A 168 6.29 -12.71 13.91
N PHE A 169 5.42 -13.63 13.47
CA PHE A 169 4.08 -13.32 13.02
C PHE A 169 3.03 -13.46 14.12
N VAL A 170 2.24 -12.42 14.29
CA VAL A 170 1.06 -12.39 15.17
C VAL A 170 -0.21 -12.24 14.34
N ASP A 171 -1.36 -12.54 14.94
CA ASP A 171 -2.65 -12.21 14.33
C ASP A 171 -2.75 -10.70 14.13
N GLY A 172 -2.98 -10.30 12.89
CA GLY A 172 -3.15 -8.91 12.51
C GLY A 172 -4.52 -8.37 12.91
N PRO A 173 -4.72 -7.05 12.78
CA PRO A 173 -5.99 -6.39 13.06
C PRO A 173 -7.13 -6.84 12.13
N ALA A 174 -6.81 -7.43 10.98
CA ALA A 174 -7.79 -8.01 10.07
C ALA A 174 -7.89 -9.53 10.28
N PRO A 175 -9.10 -10.12 10.22
CA PRO A 175 -9.29 -11.56 10.31
C PRO A 175 -8.42 -12.29 9.30
N HIS A 176 -7.73 -13.35 9.73
CA HIS A 176 -6.86 -14.19 8.90
C HIS A 176 -5.57 -13.53 8.37
N THR A 177 -5.32 -12.25 8.66
CA THR A 177 -4.06 -11.60 8.32
C THR A 177 -2.99 -11.91 9.37
N LYS A 178 -1.77 -12.22 8.93
CA LYS A 178 -0.59 -12.34 9.79
C LYS A 178 0.31 -11.14 9.57
N VAL A 179 0.70 -10.44 10.64
CA VAL A 179 1.61 -9.29 10.60
C VAL A 179 2.83 -9.59 11.44
N CYS A 180 3.99 -9.08 11.06
CA CYS A 180 5.17 -9.17 11.91
C CYS A 180 5.00 -8.24 13.12
N ASP A 181 5.17 -8.76 14.33
CA ASP A 181 5.07 -7.98 15.58
C ASP A 181 6.13 -6.87 15.67
N ARG A 182 7.25 -7.04 14.97
CA ARG A 182 8.38 -6.10 15.00
C ARG A 182 8.33 -5.02 13.93
N CYS A 183 8.08 -5.39 12.67
CA CYS A 183 8.06 -4.41 11.56
C CYS A 183 6.65 -4.06 11.08
N GLY A 184 5.60 -4.69 11.61
CA GLY A 184 4.20 -4.42 11.26
C GLY A 184 3.78 -4.88 9.87
N LEU A 185 4.68 -5.41 9.04
CA LEU A 185 4.38 -5.84 7.68
C LEU A 185 3.58 -7.15 7.66
N GLY A 186 2.61 -7.23 6.75
CA GLY A 186 1.86 -8.46 6.49
C GLY A 186 2.75 -9.57 5.91
N SER A 187 2.47 -10.84 6.21
CA SER A 187 3.24 -12.00 5.73
C SER A 187 3.33 -12.06 4.21
N THR A 188 2.24 -11.76 3.51
CA THR A 188 2.19 -11.69 2.04
C THR A 188 3.06 -10.55 1.50
N THR A 189 3.12 -9.43 2.22
CA THR A 189 3.99 -8.30 1.84
C THR A 189 5.47 -8.64 2.00
N ILE A 190 5.84 -9.32 3.08
CA ILE A 190 7.22 -9.74 3.35
C ILE A 190 7.71 -10.72 2.28
N THR A 191 6.95 -11.79 2.03
CA THR A 191 7.35 -12.83 1.07
C THR A 191 7.29 -12.31 -0.36
N ASP A 192 6.21 -11.63 -0.74
CA ASP A 192 5.99 -11.36 -2.15
C ASP A 192 6.64 -10.04 -2.60
N PHE A 193 6.65 -9.02 -1.73
CA PHE A 193 7.12 -7.67 -2.09
C PHE A 193 8.58 -7.42 -1.77
N LEU A 194 9.07 -7.97 -0.67
CA LEU A 194 10.45 -7.77 -0.23
C LEU A 194 11.36 -8.96 -0.54
N ASP A 195 10.80 -10.06 -1.08
CA ASP A 195 11.51 -11.33 -1.34
C ASP A 195 12.27 -11.82 -0.08
N GLN A 196 11.65 -11.62 1.08
CA GLN A 196 12.21 -12.00 2.38
C GLN A 196 11.59 -13.31 2.87
N ASP A 197 12.44 -14.21 3.35
CA ASP A 197 12.01 -15.50 3.88
C ASP A 197 11.24 -15.30 5.19
N SER A 198 9.98 -15.75 5.21
CA SER A 198 9.10 -15.60 6.39
C SER A 198 9.53 -16.44 7.61
N GLY A 199 10.66 -17.15 7.52
CA GLY A 199 11.36 -17.72 8.67
C GLY A 199 10.45 -18.51 9.61
N ALA A 200 9.63 -19.42 9.06
CA ALA A 200 8.90 -20.37 9.89
C ALA A 200 9.91 -21.34 10.53
N SER A 201 10.47 -20.96 11.67
CA SER A 201 11.26 -21.88 12.49
C SER A 201 10.31 -22.93 13.08
N GLY A 202 10.11 -24.00 12.32
CA GLY A 202 9.58 -25.25 12.84
C GLY A 202 10.52 -25.78 13.92
N VAL A 203 10.13 -25.59 15.18
CA VAL A 203 10.71 -26.35 16.27
C VAL A 203 10.12 -27.75 16.20
N GLU A 204 10.74 -28.63 15.41
CA GLU A 204 10.59 -30.07 15.61
C GLU A 204 11.27 -30.43 16.94
N SER A 205 10.46 -30.55 18.00
CA SER A 205 10.90 -31.18 19.25
C SER A 205 10.81 -32.69 19.09
N ARG A 206 11.97 -33.31 19.25
CA ARG A 206 12.23 -34.75 19.23
C ARG A 206 11.69 -35.46 20.46
#